data_AF-A0AAV4WGG4-F1
#
_entry.id   AF-A0AAV4WGG4-F1
#
_cell.length_a   1.000
_cell.length_b   1.000
_cell.length_c   1.000
_cell.angle_alpha   90.00
_cell.angle_beta   90.00
_cell.angle_gamma   90.00
#
_symmetry.space_group_name_H-M   'P 1'
#
loop_
_entity.id
_entity.type
_entity.pdbx_description
1 polymer ?
#
loop_
_entity_poly.entity_id
_entity_poly.type
_entity_poly.pdbx_seq_one_letter_code
_entity_poly.pdbx_strand_id
1 'polypeptide(L)'
;MIKGTKRFVAIVRPLRPRMSKVAAYAILTSVWLAGGALSCPSLIYSTTMTFRYADKGQRTICYLVWPDGPAGHSYADYIYNIFFLVITYVLPMCSMAVTYTWVGFVLWGSKIIGEHTVMQNDVIRSKQRVVHMLIAIVVLFGVCWLPYHIYFLYVYHHQEAIVSDYIQHVYLAIYWLAMSNSCYNPIVYYWMNSRYVF
;
A
#
# COMPACT_ATOMS: atom_id res chain seq x y z
N MET A 1 -34.40 35.66 -6.50
CA MET A 1 -34.59 34.62 -5.47
C MET A 1 -33.62 33.42 -5.59
N ILE A 2 -33.41 32.83 -6.78
CA ILE A 2 -32.58 31.61 -6.96
C ILE A 2 -31.05 31.84 -6.77
N LYS A 3 -30.56 33.09 -6.92
CA LYS A 3 -29.14 33.42 -6.67
C LYS A 3 -28.75 33.46 -5.17
N GLY A 4 -29.70 33.68 -4.27
CA GLY A 4 -29.44 33.74 -2.81
C GLY A 4 -29.22 32.35 -2.20
N THR A 5 -29.98 31.36 -2.64
CA THR A 5 -29.97 30.00 -2.09
C THR A 5 -28.64 29.27 -2.33
N LYS A 6 -28.00 29.50 -3.49
CA LYS A 6 -26.67 28.92 -3.77
C LYS A 6 -25.57 29.51 -2.88
N ARG A 7 -25.70 30.78 -2.48
CA ARG A 7 -24.74 31.47 -1.61
C ARG A 7 -24.93 31.07 -0.15
N PHE A 8 -26.18 30.87 0.28
CA PHE A 8 -26.50 30.31 1.60
C PHE A 8 -26.03 28.85 1.73
N VAL A 9 -26.25 28.02 0.70
CA VAL A 9 -25.78 26.64 0.66
C VAL A 9 -24.24 26.54 0.65
N ALA A 10 -23.52 27.51 0.08
CA ALA A 10 -22.05 27.52 0.10
C ALA A 10 -21.45 27.99 1.43
N ILE A 11 -22.18 28.79 2.21
CA ILE A 11 -21.75 29.28 3.54
C ILE A 11 -22.12 28.27 4.64
N VAL A 12 -23.24 27.55 4.47
CA VAL A 12 -23.76 26.56 5.44
C VAL A 12 -23.23 25.14 5.19
N ARG A 13 -22.61 24.84 4.04
CA ARG A 13 -22.00 23.52 3.77
C ARG A 13 -20.47 23.57 3.77
N PRO A 14 -19.78 23.27 4.90
CA PRO A 14 -18.31 23.25 4.99
C PRO A 14 -17.69 21.98 4.35
N LEU A 15 -18.21 21.54 3.21
CA LEU A 15 -17.86 20.27 2.57
C LEU A 15 -17.78 20.44 1.05
N ARG A 16 -16.80 21.25 0.60
CA ARG A 16 -16.32 21.12 -0.78
C ARG A 16 -15.47 19.84 -0.86
N PRO A 17 -15.77 18.87 -1.74
CA PRO A 17 -14.78 17.88 -2.13
C PRO A 17 -13.59 18.65 -2.73
N ARG A 18 -12.42 18.52 -2.09
CA ARG A 18 -11.20 19.26 -2.46
C ARG A 18 -10.66 18.85 -3.85
N MET A 19 -11.16 17.77 -4.43
CA MET A 19 -10.76 17.26 -5.74
C MET A 19 -11.92 17.23 -6.72
N SER A 20 -11.70 17.81 -7.90
CA SER A 20 -12.62 17.65 -9.05
C SER A 20 -12.64 16.18 -9.49
N LYS A 21 -13.78 15.73 -10.03
CA LYS A 21 -13.89 14.39 -10.64
C LYS A 21 -12.81 14.17 -11.71
N VAL A 22 -12.50 15.21 -12.48
CA VAL A 22 -11.44 15.19 -13.49
C VAL A 22 -10.08 14.92 -12.86
N ALA A 23 -9.77 15.60 -11.76
CA ALA A 23 -8.51 15.38 -11.04
C ALA A 23 -8.44 13.97 -10.43
N ALA A 24 -9.54 13.46 -9.88
CA ALA A 24 -9.61 12.10 -9.35
C ALA A 24 -9.37 11.04 -10.43
N TYR A 25 -10.01 11.18 -11.60
CA TYR A 25 -9.77 10.28 -12.73
C TYR A 25 -8.34 10.39 -13.27
N ALA A 26 -7.78 11.60 -13.36
CA ALA A 26 -6.40 11.81 -13.78
C ALA A 26 -5.40 11.11 -12.84
N ILE A 27 -5.60 11.22 -11.52
CA ILE A 27 -4.77 10.53 -10.52
C ILE A 27 -4.92 9.01 -10.64
N LEU A 28 -6.14 8.50 -10.83
CA LEU A 28 -6.35 7.06 -10.99
C LEU A 28 -5.61 6.54 -12.23
N THR A 29 -5.76 7.22 -13.37
CA THR A 29 -5.06 6.85 -14.61
C THR A 29 -3.54 6.91 -14.46
N SER A 30 -3.01 7.93 -13.77
CA SER A 30 -1.56 8.04 -13.57
C SER A 30 -1.02 6.91 -12.68
N VAL A 31 -1.75 6.52 -11.63
CA VAL A 31 -1.38 5.39 -10.76
C VAL A 31 -1.37 4.08 -11.55
N TRP A 32 -2.36 3.84 -12.40
CA TRP A 32 -2.40 2.65 -13.26
C TRP A 32 -1.25 2.61 -14.26
N LEU A 33 -0.96 3.73 -14.93
CA LEU A 33 0.16 3.83 -15.87
C LEU A 33 1.50 3.62 -15.17
N ALA A 34 1.70 4.24 -14.01
CA ALA A 34 2.91 4.08 -13.21
C ALA A 34 3.07 2.63 -12.70
N GLY A 35 1.99 2.01 -12.22
CA GLY A 35 1.98 0.61 -11.79
C GLY A 35 2.27 -0.37 -12.94
N GLY A 36 1.68 -0.11 -14.12
CA GLY A 36 1.97 -0.85 -15.34
C GLY A 36 3.44 -0.74 -15.74
N ALA A 37 3.98 0.49 -15.79
CA ALA A 37 5.38 0.74 -16.11
C ALA A 37 6.34 0.07 -15.12
N LEU A 38 6.04 0.11 -13.82
CA LEU A 38 6.81 -0.58 -12.79
C LEU A 38 6.80 -2.09 -12.95
N SER A 39 5.71 -2.65 -13.47
CA SER A 39 5.54 -4.10 -13.66
C SER A 39 6.19 -4.61 -14.95
N CYS A 40 6.45 -3.73 -15.93
CA CYS A 40 7.01 -4.10 -17.23
C CYS A 40 8.34 -4.86 -17.16
N PRO A 41 9.35 -4.45 -16.36
CA PRO A 41 10.61 -5.18 -16.28
C PRO A 41 10.41 -6.62 -15.79
N SER A 42 9.59 -6.81 -14.76
CA SER A 42 9.25 -8.14 -14.24
C SER A 42 8.57 -9.01 -15.28
N LEU A 43 7.74 -8.44 -16.16
CA LEU A 43 7.09 -9.16 -17.24
C LEU A 43 8.07 -9.60 -18.34
N ILE A 44 9.01 -8.72 -18.73
CA ILE A 44 9.98 -8.98 -19.80
C ILE A 44 11.01 -10.04 -19.37
N TYR A 45 11.45 -10.00 -18.12
CA TYR A 45 12.51 -10.87 -17.59
C TYR A 45 11.99 -12.13 -16.88
N SER A 46 10.68 -12.38 -16.90
CA SER A 46 10.07 -13.60 -16.38
C SER A 46 10.33 -14.77 -17.33
N THR A 47 11.04 -15.80 -16.86
CA THR A 47 11.33 -17.03 -17.63
C THR A 47 10.86 -18.28 -16.89
N THR A 48 10.68 -19.37 -17.63
CA THR A 48 10.31 -20.68 -17.06
C THR A 48 11.43 -21.69 -17.30
N MET A 49 11.81 -22.43 -16.26
CA MET A 49 12.76 -23.55 -16.36
C MET A 49 12.17 -24.84 -15.83
N THR A 50 12.52 -25.94 -16.47
CA THR A 50 12.11 -27.29 -16.10
C THR A 50 13.24 -27.99 -15.34
N PHE A 51 13.01 -28.28 -14.06
CA PHE A 51 13.93 -29.07 -13.24
C PHE A 51 13.49 -30.53 -13.24
N ARG A 52 14.42 -31.44 -13.55
CA ARG A 52 14.25 -32.89 -13.35
C ARG A 52 14.73 -33.23 -11.95
N TYR A 53 13.80 -33.39 -11.02
CA TYR A 53 14.13 -33.87 -9.68
C TYR A 53 14.32 -35.38 -9.71
N ALA A 54 15.35 -35.87 -9.02
CA ALA A 54 15.78 -37.28 -9.05
C ALA A 54 14.66 -38.29 -8.71
N ASP A 55 13.64 -37.88 -7.94
CA ASP A 55 12.59 -38.77 -7.43
C ASP A 55 11.14 -38.40 -7.83
N LYS A 56 10.87 -37.24 -8.46
CA LYS A 56 9.49 -36.69 -8.56
C LYS A 56 9.08 -36.09 -9.91
N GLY A 57 9.72 -36.51 -11.00
CA GLY A 57 9.36 -36.07 -12.36
C GLY A 57 9.83 -34.66 -12.71
N GLN A 58 9.39 -34.16 -13.87
CA GLN A 58 9.70 -32.80 -14.35
C GLN A 58 8.81 -31.77 -13.63
N ARG A 59 9.42 -30.73 -13.06
CA ARG A 59 8.71 -29.58 -12.49
C ARG A 59 9.13 -28.31 -13.21
N THR A 60 8.16 -27.57 -13.76
CA THR A 60 8.39 -26.25 -14.36
C THR A 60 8.18 -25.18 -13.30
N ILE A 61 9.17 -24.33 -13.08
CA ILE A 61 9.05 -23.16 -12.22
C ILE A 61 9.21 -21.88 -13.03
N CYS A 62 8.51 -20.83 -12.60
CA CYS A 62 8.64 -19.48 -13.15
C CYS A 62 9.51 -18.65 -12.20
N TYR A 63 10.53 -17.99 -12.72
CA TYR A 63 11.42 -17.13 -11.94
C TYR A 63 11.97 -16.00 -12.82
N LEU A 64 12.41 -14.92 -12.18
CA LEU A 64 12.99 -13.78 -12.90
C LEU A 64 14.47 -14.04 -13.16
N VAL A 65 14.87 -13.90 -14.43
CA VAL A 65 16.27 -13.90 -14.85
C VAL A 65 16.56 -12.58 -15.53
N TRP A 66 17.30 -11.74 -14.82
CA TRP A 66 17.81 -10.50 -15.38
C TRP A 66 19.00 -10.79 -16.29
N PRO A 67 19.30 -9.91 -17.27
CA PRO A 67 20.41 -10.13 -18.22
C PRO A 67 21.77 -10.27 -17.52
N ASP A 68 21.92 -9.66 -16.33
CA ASP A 68 23.15 -9.71 -15.54
C ASP A 68 23.26 -10.93 -14.61
N GLY A 69 22.21 -11.75 -14.51
CA GLY A 69 22.21 -12.97 -13.70
C GLY A 69 20.88 -13.29 -13.00
N PRO A 70 20.80 -14.46 -12.33
CA PRO A 70 19.64 -14.85 -11.54
C PRO A 70 19.51 -14.02 -10.25
N ALA A 71 18.36 -14.15 -9.58
CA ALA A 71 18.07 -13.50 -8.31
C ALA A 71 19.21 -13.69 -7.30
N GLY A 72 19.63 -12.60 -6.67
CA GLY A 72 20.73 -12.56 -5.71
C GLY A 72 22.09 -12.19 -6.32
N HIS A 73 22.33 -12.43 -7.62
CA HIS A 73 23.58 -12.05 -8.30
C HIS A 73 23.44 -10.83 -9.21
N SER A 74 22.24 -10.56 -9.71
CA SER A 74 22.01 -9.42 -10.62
C SER A 74 21.93 -8.09 -9.88
N TYR A 75 22.79 -7.15 -10.26
CA TYR A 75 22.75 -5.77 -9.75
C TYR A 75 21.51 -5.02 -10.24
N ALA A 76 21.05 -5.29 -11.46
CA ALA A 76 19.82 -4.72 -11.99
C ALA A 76 18.58 -5.17 -11.22
N ASP A 77 18.51 -6.44 -10.82
CA ASP A 77 17.44 -6.98 -9.96
C ASP A 77 17.41 -6.25 -8.62
N TYR A 78 18.58 -6.07 -8.00
CA TYR A 78 18.69 -5.37 -6.72
C TYR A 78 18.25 -3.91 -6.81
N ILE A 79 18.72 -3.16 -7.80
CA ILE A 79 18.29 -1.76 -8.02
C ILE A 79 16.78 -1.70 -8.23
N TYR A 80 16.22 -2.60 -9.04
CA TYR A 80 14.79 -2.66 -9.27
C TYR A 80 14.00 -2.93 -7.99
N ASN A 81 14.42 -3.88 -7.17
CA ASN A 81 13.78 -4.19 -5.88
C ASN A 81 13.87 -3.02 -4.89
N ILE A 82 15.01 -2.31 -4.84
CA ILE A 82 15.17 -1.09 -4.03
C ILE A 82 14.23 0.01 -4.52
N PHE A 83 14.20 0.27 -5.82
CA PHE A 83 13.33 1.28 -6.41
C PHE A 83 11.85 0.96 -6.16
N PHE A 84 11.46 -0.30 -6.34
CA PHE A 84 10.13 -0.80 -6.04
C PHE A 84 9.79 -0.59 -4.57
N LEU A 85 10.65 -1.03 -3.63
CA LEU A 85 10.50 -0.79 -2.19
C LEU A 85 10.31 0.70 -1.87
N VAL A 86 11.14 1.59 -2.43
CA VAL A 86 11.06 3.02 -2.12
C VAL A 86 9.71 3.60 -2.57
N ILE A 87 9.28 3.28 -3.79
CA ILE A 87 8.07 3.85 -4.38
C ILE A 87 6.79 3.23 -3.79
N THR A 88 6.74 1.91 -3.64
CA THR A 88 5.51 1.23 -3.22
C THR A 88 5.37 1.15 -1.70
N TYR A 89 6.47 1.27 -0.94
CA TYR A 89 6.47 1.10 0.50
C TYR A 89 6.92 2.36 1.25
N VAL A 90 8.17 2.81 1.07
CA VAL A 90 8.77 3.87 1.90
C VAL A 90 8.05 5.20 1.72
N LEU A 91 7.83 5.64 0.47
CA LEU A 91 7.17 6.90 0.18
C LEU A 91 5.73 6.96 0.74
N PRO A 92 4.85 5.96 0.49
CA PRO A 92 3.53 5.91 1.10
C PRO A 92 3.59 5.93 2.63
N MET A 93 4.44 5.11 3.26
CA MET A 93 4.55 5.01 4.72
C MET A 93 5.01 6.34 5.35
N CYS A 94 6.01 7.00 4.77
CA CYS A 94 6.50 8.29 5.25
C CYS A 94 5.44 9.39 5.10
N SER A 95 4.76 9.47 3.95
CA SER A 95 3.71 10.47 3.72
C SER A 95 2.58 10.36 4.76
N MET A 96 2.26 9.13 5.13
CA MET A 96 1.26 8.78 6.12
C MET A 96 1.72 9.16 7.53
N ALA A 97 2.92 8.77 7.93
CA ALA A 97 3.49 9.16 9.21
C ALA A 97 3.47 10.69 9.41
N VAL A 98 3.85 11.46 8.38
CA VAL A 98 3.83 12.93 8.42
C VAL A 98 2.41 13.47 8.56
N THR A 99 1.48 13.01 7.72
CA THR A 99 0.09 13.50 7.75
C THR A 99 -0.61 13.17 9.08
N TYR A 100 -0.34 12.01 9.69
CA TYR A 100 -0.92 11.64 10.98
C TYR A 100 -0.30 12.34 12.16
N THR A 101 1.00 12.54 12.13
CA THR A 101 1.70 13.36 13.11
C THR A 101 1.11 14.78 13.09
N TRP A 102 0.90 15.35 11.89
CA TRP A 102 0.24 16.64 11.72
C TRP A 102 -1.19 16.66 12.28
N VAL A 103 -2.02 15.67 11.92
CA VAL A 103 -3.40 15.58 12.42
C VAL A 103 -3.42 15.46 13.94
N GLY A 104 -2.54 14.64 14.53
CA GLY A 104 -2.40 14.50 15.98
C GLY A 104 -2.05 15.83 16.66
N PHE A 105 -1.09 16.56 16.12
CA PHE A 105 -0.71 17.88 16.64
C PHE A 105 -1.84 18.90 16.56
N VAL A 106 -2.54 18.97 15.43
CA VAL A 106 -3.68 19.90 15.26
C VAL A 106 -4.79 19.59 16.27
N LEU A 107 -5.09 18.32 16.51
CA LEU A 107 -6.17 17.92 17.42
C LEU A 107 -5.83 18.14 18.89
N TRP A 108 -4.57 17.94 19.27
CA TRP A 108 -4.09 18.31 20.60
C TRP A 108 -4.20 19.82 20.80
N GLY A 109 -3.74 20.62 19.84
CA GLY A 109 -3.82 22.08 19.90
C GLY A 109 -5.27 22.61 19.94
N SER A 110 -6.18 22.01 19.18
CA SER A 110 -7.60 22.41 19.17
C SER A 110 -8.35 22.05 20.46
N LYS A 111 -7.93 21.03 21.21
CA LYS A 111 -8.51 20.73 22.53
C LYS A 111 -8.28 21.84 23.56
N ILE A 112 -7.28 22.69 23.34
CA ILE A 112 -6.88 23.78 24.25
C ILE A 112 -7.60 25.10 23.88
N ILE A 113 -8.12 25.24 22.66
CA ILE A 113 -8.64 26.51 22.14
C ILE A 113 -9.98 26.30 21.42
N GLY A 114 -11.09 26.59 22.10
CA GLY A 114 -12.37 26.94 21.45
C GLY A 114 -13.56 26.04 21.78
N GLU A 115 -14.68 26.69 22.13
CA GLU A 115 -15.99 26.07 22.29
C GLU A 115 -16.55 25.69 20.90
N HIS A 116 -16.22 24.49 20.45
CA HIS A 116 -16.74 23.96 19.19
C HIS A 116 -18.21 23.53 19.35
N THR A 117 -19.06 23.96 18.42
CA THR A 117 -20.45 23.49 18.36
C THR A 117 -20.51 21.96 18.18
N VAL A 118 -21.50 21.30 18.80
CA VAL A 118 -21.69 19.83 18.74
C VAL A 118 -21.66 19.32 17.28
N MET A 119 -22.29 20.06 16.36
CA MET A 119 -22.33 19.72 14.93
C MET A 119 -20.95 19.82 14.23
N GLN A 120 -20.10 20.78 14.62
CA GLN A 120 -18.74 20.87 14.07
C GLN A 120 -17.85 19.74 14.59
N ASN A 121 -18.00 19.36 15.86
CA ASN A 121 -17.29 18.23 16.46
C ASN A 121 -17.64 16.89 15.79
N ASP A 122 -18.91 16.67 15.44
CA ASP A 122 -19.33 15.45 14.76
C ASP A 122 -18.76 15.34 13.33
N VAL A 123 -18.69 16.46 12.59
CA VAL A 123 -18.04 16.50 11.28
C VAL A 123 -16.54 16.22 11.38
N ILE A 124 -15.86 16.74 12.40
CA ILE A 124 -14.43 16.48 12.64
C ILE A 124 -14.22 15.00 12.98
N ARG A 125 -15.02 14.43 13.87
CA ARG A 125 -14.96 13.00 14.25
C ARG A 125 -15.20 12.07 13.07
N SER A 126 -16.16 12.40 12.20
CA SER A 126 -16.43 11.63 10.98
C SER A 126 -15.22 11.64 10.03
N LYS A 127 -14.61 12.81 9.80
CA LYS A 127 -13.38 12.92 8.99
C LYS A 127 -12.22 12.14 9.60
N GLN A 128 -12.01 12.25 10.92
CA GLN A 128 -10.99 11.47 11.62
C GLN A 128 -11.22 9.97 11.48
N ARG A 129 -12.47 9.49 11.53
CA ARG A 129 -12.76 8.06 11.33
C ARG A 129 -12.28 7.58 9.97
N VAL A 130 -12.59 8.32 8.90
CA VAL A 130 -12.13 7.98 7.54
C VAL A 130 -10.60 7.97 7.48
N VAL A 131 -9.96 8.98 8.08
CA VAL A 131 -8.50 9.07 8.16
C VAL A 131 -7.92 7.86 8.90
N HIS A 132 -8.38 7.54 10.12
CA HIS A 132 -7.95 6.36 10.87
C HIS A 132 -8.19 5.03 10.12
N MET A 133 -9.25 4.95 9.31
CA MET A 133 -9.51 3.79 8.48
C MET A 133 -8.47 3.63 7.36
N LEU A 134 -8.09 4.74 6.72
CA LEU A 134 -6.99 4.75 5.77
C LEU A 134 -5.65 4.41 6.44
N ILE A 135 -5.43 4.80 7.72
CA ILE A 135 -4.27 4.34 8.51
C ILE A 135 -4.26 2.83 8.59
N ALA A 136 -5.34 2.23 9.09
CA ALA A 136 -5.41 0.80 9.32
C ALA A 136 -5.11 0.01 8.04
N ILE A 137 -5.68 0.43 6.91
CA ILE A 137 -5.42 -0.18 5.59
C ILE A 137 -3.93 -0.10 5.23
N VAL A 138 -3.30 1.06 5.38
CA VAL A 138 -1.89 1.22 4.99
C VAL A 138 -0.92 0.57 5.96
N VAL A 139 -1.22 0.54 7.25
CA VAL A 139 -0.43 -0.22 8.23
C VAL A 139 -0.50 -1.72 7.94
N LEU A 140 -1.69 -2.25 7.62
CA LEU A 140 -1.85 -3.65 7.22
C LEU A 140 -1.09 -3.96 5.94
N PHE A 141 -1.18 -3.08 4.93
CA PHE A 141 -0.34 -3.17 3.74
C PHE A 141 1.15 -3.21 4.11
N GLY A 142 1.57 -2.31 5.01
CA GLY A 142 2.94 -2.23 5.50
C GLY A 142 3.40 -3.51 6.18
N VAL A 143 2.60 -4.11 7.06
CA VAL A 143 2.93 -5.34 7.78
C VAL A 143 2.95 -6.55 6.85
N CYS A 144 2.04 -6.61 5.86
CA CYS A 144 1.96 -7.74 4.93
C CYS A 144 3.09 -7.73 3.89
N TRP A 145 3.51 -6.55 3.44
CA TRP A 145 4.52 -6.40 2.39
C TRP A 145 5.95 -6.29 2.93
N LEU A 146 6.14 -5.90 4.19
CA LEU A 146 7.47 -5.78 4.78
C LEU A 146 8.29 -7.09 4.72
N PRO A 147 7.75 -8.27 5.08
CA PRO A 147 8.49 -9.52 4.99
C PRO A 147 8.91 -9.86 3.55
N TYR A 148 8.09 -9.51 2.58
CA TYR A 148 8.39 -9.70 1.15
C TYR A 148 9.61 -8.86 0.76
N HIS A 149 9.62 -7.56 1.06
CA HIS A 149 10.77 -6.72 0.72
C HIS A 149 12.05 -7.11 1.48
N ILE A 150 11.93 -7.47 2.77
CA ILE A 150 13.07 -7.96 3.56
C ILE A 150 13.64 -9.22 2.93
N TYR A 151 12.79 -10.15 2.47
CA TYR A 151 13.23 -11.37 1.83
C TYR A 151 14.11 -11.10 0.60
N PHE A 152 13.69 -10.22 -0.32
CA PHE A 152 14.49 -9.88 -1.51
C PHE A 152 15.82 -9.22 -1.16
N LEU A 153 15.84 -8.34 -0.16
CA LEU A 153 17.08 -7.73 0.33
C LEU A 153 18.02 -8.75 0.99
N TYR A 154 17.45 -9.64 1.81
CA TYR A 154 18.19 -10.68 2.50
C TYR A 154 18.84 -11.67 1.53
N VAL A 155 18.07 -12.14 0.54
CA VAL A 155 18.53 -13.08 -0.50
C VAL A 155 19.66 -12.47 -1.34
N TYR A 156 19.62 -11.16 -1.61
CA TYR A 156 20.70 -10.48 -2.32
C TYR A 156 22.01 -10.46 -1.52
N HIS A 157 21.96 -10.19 -0.22
CA HIS A 157 23.15 -10.13 0.63
C HIS A 157 23.64 -11.52 1.10
N HIS A 158 22.75 -12.50 1.19
CA HIS A 158 23.02 -13.86 1.67
C HIS A 158 22.57 -14.90 0.66
N GLN A 159 23.31 -15.00 -0.44
CA GLN A 159 23.03 -15.91 -1.56
C GLN A 159 22.99 -17.39 -1.14
N GLU A 160 23.72 -17.76 -0.07
CA GLU A 160 23.71 -19.13 0.48
C GLU A 160 22.32 -19.56 0.99
N ALA A 161 21.46 -18.61 1.35
CA ALA A 161 20.09 -18.89 1.76
C ALA A 161 19.22 -19.46 0.63
N ILE A 162 19.57 -19.20 -0.64
CA ILE A 162 18.83 -19.67 -1.82
C ILE A 162 18.98 -21.19 -2.02
N VAL A 163 20.07 -21.77 -1.53
CA VAL A 163 20.42 -23.19 -1.75
C VAL A 163 19.73 -24.11 -0.72
N SER A 164 19.12 -23.56 0.32
CA SER A 164 18.44 -24.33 1.36
C SER A 164 17.09 -24.87 0.90
N ASP A 165 16.80 -26.15 1.15
CA ASP A 165 15.53 -26.81 0.79
C ASP A 165 14.30 -26.09 1.38
N TYR A 166 14.45 -25.40 2.51
CA TYR A 166 13.36 -24.69 3.19
C TYR A 166 12.99 -23.35 2.54
N ILE A 167 13.83 -22.80 1.65
CA ILE A 167 13.65 -21.45 1.11
C ILE A 167 12.35 -21.30 0.32
N GLN A 168 11.91 -22.36 -0.38
CA GLN A 168 10.67 -22.35 -1.15
C GLN A 168 9.44 -22.23 -0.25
N HIS A 169 9.44 -22.92 0.89
CA HIS A 169 8.34 -22.85 1.86
C HIS A 169 8.28 -21.48 2.53
N VAL A 170 9.44 -20.91 2.89
CA VAL A 170 9.55 -19.56 3.46
C VAL A 170 9.06 -18.52 2.46
N TYR A 171 9.54 -18.58 1.21
CA TYR A 171 9.10 -17.68 0.15
C TYR A 171 7.59 -17.76 -0.08
N LEU A 172 7.04 -18.97 -0.15
CA LEU A 172 5.60 -19.17 -0.36
C LEU A 172 4.77 -18.58 0.79
N ALA A 173 5.19 -18.77 2.04
CA ALA A 173 4.51 -18.21 3.21
C ALA A 173 4.54 -16.67 3.21
N ILE A 174 5.70 -16.08 2.91
CA ILE A 174 5.88 -14.62 2.80
C ILE A 174 5.03 -14.05 1.66
N TYR A 175 5.06 -14.71 0.50
CA TYR A 175 4.25 -14.33 -0.66
C TYR A 175 2.76 -14.39 -0.34
N TRP A 176 2.32 -15.45 0.34
CA TRP A 176 0.92 -15.61 0.73
C TRP A 176 0.46 -14.51 1.68
N LEU A 177 1.31 -14.14 2.66
CA LEU A 177 1.04 -13.02 3.55
C LEU A 177 0.91 -11.70 2.78
N ALA A 178 1.83 -11.40 1.85
CA ALA A 178 1.77 -10.20 1.02
C ALA A 178 0.48 -10.13 0.18
N MET A 179 0.07 -11.26 -0.40
CA MET A 179 -1.15 -11.36 -1.21
C MET A 179 -2.44 -11.27 -0.37
N SER A 180 -2.42 -11.72 0.89
CA SER A 180 -3.57 -11.65 1.81
C SER A 180 -4.01 -10.22 2.13
N ASN A 181 -3.16 -9.21 1.85
CA ASN A 181 -3.46 -7.79 2.04
C ASN A 181 -4.82 -7.37 1.44
N SER A 182 -5.16 -7.90 0.26
CA SER A 182 -6.42 -7.57 -0.43
C SER A 182 -7.66 -8.03 0.35
N CYS A 183 -7.54 -9.09 1.16
CA CYS A 183 -8.63 -9.61 1.99
C CYS A 183 -8.91 -8.74 3.22
N TYR A 184 -7.92 -7.97 3.69
CA TYR A 184 -8.10 -7.13 4.87
C TYR A 184 -8.85 -5.83 4.58
N ASN A 185 -8.85 -5.34 3.33
CA ASN A 185 -9.51 -4.09 2.99
C ASN A 185 -11.00 -4.11 3.39
N PRO A 186 -11.84 -5.09 2.96
CA PRO A 186 -13.26 -5.16 3.37
C PRO A 186 -13.45 -5.32 4.88
N ILE A 187 -12.56 -6.06 5.57
CA ILE A 187 -12.62 -6.29 7.01
C ILE A 187 -12.44 -4.97 7.76
N VAL A 188 -11.45 -4.15 7.36
CA VAL A 188 -11.21 -2.83 7.94
C VAL A 188 -12.39 -1.89 7.68
N TYR A 189 -12.92 -1.87 6.46
CA TYR A 189 -14.11 -1.08 6.14
C TYR A 189 -15.30 -1.51 7.00
N TYR A 190 -15.55 -2.81 7.15
CA TYR A 190 -16.64 -3.33 7.97
C TYR A 190 -16.49 -2.93 9.45
N TRP A 191 -15.34 -3.22 10.05
CA TRP A 191 -15.09 -3.01 11.47
C TRP A 191 -15.11 -1.52 11.87
N MET A 192 -14.64 -0.63 10.99
CA MET A 192 -14.60 0.81 11.29
C MET A 192 -15.88 1.55 10.90
N ASN A 193 -16.70 0.98 10.02
CA ASN A 193 -18.01 1.51 9.66
C ASN A 193 -19.13 1.01 10.59
N SER A 194 -18.98 -0.17 11.21
CA SER A 194 -20.00 -0.83 12.05
C SER A 194 -20.28 -0.20 13.42
N ARG A 195 -19.85 1.04 13.68
CA ARG A 195 -20.19 1.70 14.96
C ARG A 195 -21.60 2.31 14.97
N TYR A 196 -22.61 1.43 14.82
CA TYR A 196 -24.01 1.56 15.25
C TYR A 196 -24.69 0.20 15.55
N VAL A 197 -23.95 -0.84 15.99
CA VAL A 197 -24.59 -1.99 16.67
C VAL A 197 -23.65 -2.46 17.79
N PHE A 198 -23.81 -1.85 18.96
CA PHE A 198 -23.81 -2.41 20.32
C PHE A 198 -23.94 -1.24 21.31
#